data_AF-A0A0C2DBV3-F1
#
_entry.id   AF-A0A0C2DBV3-F1
#
_cell.length_a   1.000
_cell.length_b   1.000
_cell.length_c   1.000
_cell.angle_alpha   90.00
_cell.angle_beta   90.00
_cell.angle_gamma   90.00
#
_symmetry.space_group_name_H-M   'P 1'
#
loop_
_entity.id
_entity.type
_entity.pdbx_description
1 polymer ?
#
loop_
_entity_poly.entity_id
_entity_poly.type
_entity_poly.pdbx_seq_one_letter_code
_entity_poly.pdbx_strand_id
1 'polypeptide(L)'
;MCPNEMPSFVKVFRNQSIVLARINNTDAQSESEIEKIAEKDFNNAARNFFIGTIQLGRKLRPHALWGFYGFPYCNYNAGQNGEYECSKPYRDWNDRMMFIFNESNALYPSIYLGFNATSDQRFRYVQAIIREARRVANKFSPALPIYAYSKIEYHPQKEIDSFYDTRISQIYLITLG
;
A
#
# COMPACT_ATOMS: atom_id res chain seq x y z
N MET A 1 0.16 -14.09 -2.33
CA MET A 1 1.17 -13.21 -2.94
C MET A 1 0.50 -12.10 -3.75
N CYS A 2 1.15 -10.95 -3.90
CA CYS A 2 0.59 -9.80 -4.64
C CYS A 2 0.70 -10.01 -6.17
N PRO A 3 -0.03 -9.21 -6.99
CA PRO A 3 0.00 -9.32 -8.44
C PRO A 3 1.41 -9.18 -9.05
N ASN A 4 1.59 -9.74 -10.25
CA ASN A 4 2.86 -9.98 -10.96
C ASN A 4 3.74 -8.75 -11.30
N GLU A 5 3.41 -7.55 -10.81
CA GLU A 5 4.10 -6.29 -11.12
C GLU A 5 5.02 -5.83 -9.97
N MET A 6 5.42 -6.72 -9.05
CA MET A 6 6.25 -6.32 -7.92
C MET A 6 7.71 -6.08 -8.31
N PRO A 7 8.37 -5.08 -7.70
CA PRO A 7 9.80 -4.84 -7.88
C PRO A 7 10.65 -6.09 -7.57
N SER A 8 11.82 -6.17 -8.19
CA SER A 8 12.75 -7.32 -8.08
C SER A 8 13.05 -7.73 -6.64
N PHE A 9 13.11 -6.78 -5.70
CA PHE A 9 13.40 -7.09 -4.30
C PHE A 9 12.33 -7.94 -3.62
N VAL A 10 11.06 -7.89 -4.05
CA VAL A 10 10.01 -8.71 -3.42
C VAL A 10 10.12 -10.19 -3.82
N LYS A 11 10.81 -10.48 -4.94
CA LYS A 11 11.00 -11.86 -5.43
C LYS A 11 11.80 -12.72 -4.44
N VAL A 12 12.68 -12.11 -3.63
CA VAL A 12 13.46 -12.85 -2.63
C VAL A 12 12.56 -13.57 -1.62
N PHE A 13 11.45 -12.95 -1.19
CA PHE A 13 10.53 -13.55 -0.23
C PHE A 13 9.79 -14.74 -0.84
N ARG A 14 9.35 -14.62 -2.10
CA ARG A 14 8.72 -15.75 -2.82
C ARG A 14 9.70 -16.91 -2.98
N ASN A 15 10.91 -16.62 -3.47
CA ASN A 15 11.91 -17.64 -3.71
C ASN A 15 12.28 -18.37 -2.41
N GLN A 16 12.48 -17.62 -1.33
CA GLN A 16 12.83 -18.22 -0.05
C GLN A 16 11.66 -19.00 0.57
N SER A 17 10.41 -18.57 0.36
CA SER A 17 9.24 -19.34 0.77
C SER A 17 9.15 -20.66 0.03
N ILE A 18 9.47 -20.69 -1.28
CA ILE A 18 9.52 -21.91 -2.09
C ILE A 18 10.63 -22.85 -1.59
N VAL A 19 11.82 -22.32 -1.29
CA VAL A 19 12.92 -23.11 -0.70
C VAL A 19 12.50 -23.75 0.62
N LEU A 20 11.89 -22.98 1.51
CA LEU A 20 11.40 -23.48 2.81
C LEU A 20 10.29 -24.52 2.65
N ALA A 21 9.33 -24.29 1.74
CA ALA A 21 8.27 -25.24 1.45
C ALA A 21 8.83 -26.57 0.93
N ARG A 22 9.85 -26.53 0.06
CA ARG A 22 10.52 -27.73 -0.45
C ARG A 22 11.24 -28.51 0.64
N ILE A 23 11.91 -27.84 1.57
CA ILE A 23 12.59 -28.49 2.70
C ILE A 23 11.58 -29.16 3.64
N ASN A 24 10.44 -28.50 3.90
CA ASN A 24 9.47 -28.97 4.87
C ASN A 24 8.44 -29.98 4.31
N ASN A 25 8.37 -30.16 2.99
CA ASN A 25 7.38 -31.01 2.33
C ASN A 25 8.06 -31.93 1.30
N THR A 26 8.83 -32.90 1.78
CA THR A 26 9.60 -33.85 0.94
C THR A 26 8.71 -34.76 0.09
N ASP A 27 7.45 -34.92 0.47
CA ASP A 27 6.48 -35.80 -0.20
C ASP A 27 5.70 -35.10 -1.33
N ALA A 28 5.90 -33.80 -1.53
CA ALA A 28 5.23 -33.06 -2.59
C ALA A 28 5.62 -33.60 -3.97
N GLN A 29 4.61 -33.81 -4.83
CA GLN A 29 4.78 -34.55 -6.08
C GLN A 29 5.09 -33.64 -7.28
N SER A 30 4.99 -32.30 -7.11
CA SER A 30 5.25 -31.35 -8.18
C SER A 30 5.72 -29.98 -7.70
N GLU A 31 6.40 -29.23 -8.58
CA GLU A 31 6.79 -27.85 -8.31
C GLU A 31 5.57 -26.94 -8.08
N SER A 32 4.47 -27.16 -8.80
CA SER A 32 3.21 -26.42 -8.63
C SER A 32 2.62 -26.60 -7.24
N GLU A 33 2.75 -27.80 -6.67
CA GLU A 33 2.31 -28.09 -5.31
C GLU A 33 3.18 -27.35 -4.28
N ILE A 34 4.51 -27.39 -4.44
CA ILE A 34 5.44 -26.62 -3.59
C ILE A 34 5.15 -25.12 -3.65
N GLU A 35 4.91 -24.55 -4.84
CA GLU A 35 4.58 -23.13 -4.97
C GLU A 35 3.29 -22.75 -4.24
N LYS A 36 2.25 -23.60 -4.31
CA LYS A 36 0.99 -23.38 -3.58
C LYS A 36 1.17 -23.46 -2.07
N ILE A 37 1.97 -24.40 -1.58
CA ILE A 37 2.30 -24.52 -0.15
C ILE A 37 3.06 -23.26 0.29
N ALA A 38 4.10 -22.86 -0.45
CA ALA A 38 4.89 -21.67 -0.17
C ALA A 38 4.03 -20.41 -0.12
N GLU A 39 3.10 -20.23 -1.07
CA GLU A 39 2.17 -19.12 -1.06
C GLU A 39 1.25 -19.14 0.17
N LYS A 40 0.66 -20.30 0.47
CA LYS A 40 -0.24 -20.46 1.62
C LYS A 40 0.47 -20.14 2.93
N ASP A 41 1.65 -20.71 3.15
CA ASP A 41 2.40 -20.56 4.39
C ASP A 41 2.90 -19.12 4.57
N PHE A 42 3.42 -18.51 3.50
CA PHE A 42 3.81 -17.11 3.53
C PHE A 42 2.63 -16.19 3.82
N ASN A 43 1.50 -16.37 3.13
CA ASN A 43 0.33 -15.53 3.33
C ASN A 43 -0.24 -15.69 4.75
N ASN A 44 -0.24 -16.90 5.31
CA ASN A 44 -0.69 -17.17 6.68
C ASN A 44 0.23 -16.52 7.71
N ALA A 45 1.54 -16.71 7.58
CA ALA A 45 2.53 -16.10 8.47
C ALA A 45 2.45 -14.57 8.40
N ALA A 46 2.38 -13.99 7.19
CA ALA A 46 2.22 -12.56 7.00
C ALA A 46 0.94 -12.05 7.66
N ARG A 47 -0.22 -12.68 7.41
CA ARG A 47 -1.50 -12.32 8.04
C ARG A 47 -1.39 -12.30 9.55
N ASN A 48 -0.82 -13.34 10.16
CA ASN A 48 -0.65 -13.42 11.61
C ASN A 48 0.26 -12.30 12.14
N PHE A 49 1.34 -11.99 11.43
CA PHE A 49 2.25 -10.91 11.80
C PHE A 49 1.57 -9.54 11.74
N PHE A 50 0.87 -9.22 10.64
CA PHE A 50 0.12 -7.97 10.48
C PHE A 50 -0.93 -7.80 11.57
N ILE A 51 -1.78 -8.82 11.77
CA ILE A 51 -2.87 -8.79 12.77
C ILE A 51 -2.29 -8.67 14.18
N GLY A 52 -1.34 -9.52 14.56
CA GLY A 52 -0.76 -9.51 15.90
C GLY A 52 -0.08 -8.18 16.23
N THR A 53 0.62 -7.58 15.26
CA THR A 53 1.28 -6.29 15.44
C THR A 53 0.29 -5.17 15.72
N ILE A 54 -0.74 -5.02 14.89
CA ILE A 54 -1.70 -3.92 15.04
C ILE A 54 -2.60 -4.12 16.26
N GLN A 55 -2.98 -5.34 16.58
CA GLN A 55 -3.74 -5.66 17.79
C GLN A 55 -2.95 -5.30 19.05
N LEU A 56 -1.65 -5.64 19.08
CA LEU A 56 -0.78 -5.26 20.19
C LEU A 56 -0.66 -3.72 20.29
N GLY A 57 -0.45 -3.03 19.18
CA GLY A 57 -0.39 -1.56 19.14
C GLY A 57 -1.66 -0.93 19.72
N ARG A 58 -2.83 -1.37 19.26
CA ARG A 58 -4.14 -0.92 19.75
C ARG A 58 -4.34 -1.22 21.24
N LYS A 59 -3.92 -2.40 21.71
CA LYS A 59 -3.99 -2.76 23.14
C LYS A 59 -3.14 -1.81 23.99
N LEU A 60 -1.93 -1.49 23.53
CA LEU A 60 -0.99 -0.64 24.27
C LEU A 60 -1.31 0.85 24.18
N ARG A 61 -1.96 1.30 23.10
CA ARG A 61 -2.35 2.70 22.86
C ARG A 61 -3.77 2.76 22.29
N PRO A 62 -4.80 2.55 23.15
CA PRO A 62 -6.19 2.38 22.70
C PRO A 62 -6.82 3.64 22.07
N HIS A 63 -6.28 4.83 22.37
CA HIS A 63 -6.76 6.09 21.83
C HIS A 63 -6.01 6.55 20.57
N ALA A 64 -4.99 5.81 20.12
CA ALA A 64 -4.26 6.13 18.91
C ALA A 64 -4.97 5.59 17.67
N LEU A 65 -4.70 6.24 16.54
CA LEU A 65 -5.20 5.83 15.22
C LEU A 65 -4.19 4.88 14.56
N TRP A 66 -4.49 3.60 14.60
CA TRP A 66 -3.70 2.51 14.05
C TRP A 66 -4.18 2.08 12.66
N GLY A 67 -3.21 1.91 11.77
CA GLY A 67 -3.37 1.42 10.42
C GLY A 67 -2.01 1.30 9.77
N PHE A 68 -1.93 0.65 8.62
CA PHE A 68 -0.67 0.45 7.91
C PHE A 68 -0.48 1.51 6.83
N TYR A 69 0.70 2.12 6.81
CA TYR A 69 1.11 3.02 5.74
C TYR A 69 0.98 2.36 4.36
N GLY A 70 0.51 3.13 3.39
CA GLY A 70 0.35 2.72 1.99
C GLY A 70 -0.97 2.00 1.69
N PHE A 71 -1.78 1.66 2.70
CA PHE A 71 -3.05 0.97 2.51
C PHE A 71 -4.26 1.93 2.53
N PRO A 72 -5.27 1.70 1.65
CA PRO A 72 -5.31 0.69 0.59
C PRO A 72 -4.39 1.03 -0.59
N TYR A 73 -3.98 -0.01 -1.33
CA TYR A 73 -3.12 0.14 -2.51
C TYR A 73 -3.92 0.44 -3.78
N CYS A 74 -3.25 1.08 -4.73
CA CYS A 74 -3.74 1.33 -6.09
C CYS A 74 -2.66 0.91 -7.09
N ASN A 75 -3.02 0.77 -8.37
CA ASN A 75 -2.03 0.52 -9.42
C ASN A 75 -1.07 1.72 -9.58
N TYR A 76 0.23 1.44 -9.73
CA TYR A 76 1.26 2.47 -9.79
C TYR A 76 1.12 3.44 -10.97
N ASN A 77 0.45 3.00 -12.04
CA ASN A 77 0.16 3.77 -13.23
C ASN A 77 -1.27 4.35 -13.25
N ALA A 78 -1.96 4.42 -12.11
CA ALA A 78 -3.32 4.96 -12.07
C ALA A 78 -3.39 6.37 -12.66
N GLY A 79 -4.40 6.63 -13.51
CA GLY A 79 -4.61 7.92 -14.15
C GLY A 79 -3.75 8.20 -15.39
N GLN A 80 -2.81 7.31 -15.74
CA GLN A 80 -1.98 7.48 -16.94
C GLN A 80 -2.81 7.46 -18.24
N ASN A 81 -3.83 6.61 -18.33
CA ASN A 81 -4.69 6.50 -19.53
C ASN A 81 -6.09 7.11 -19.32
N GLY A 82 -6.20 8.09 -18.42
CA GLY A 82 -7.46 8.82 -18.19
C GLY A 82 -8.36 8.25 -17.09
N GLU A 83 -7.92 7.21 -16.37
CA GLU A 83 -8.70 6.58 -15.31
C GLU A 83 -8.77 7.44 -14.05
N TYR A 84 -9.91 7.41 -13.34
CA TYR A 84 -10.09 8.07 -12.04
C TYR A 84 -10.25 7.09 -10.89
N GLU A 85 -10.09 5.80 -11.16
CA GLU A 85 -10.31 4.70 -10.23
C GLU A 85 -9.13 3.74 -10.27
N CYS A 86 -8.87 3.06 -9.16
CA CYS A 86 -7.93 1.95 -9.17
C CYS A 86 -8.44 0.80 -10.03
N SER A 87 -7.54 0.10 -10.70
CA SER A 87 -7.90 -1.02 -11.56
C SER A 87 -8.55 -2.15 -10.76
N LYS A 88 -9.41 -2.94 -11.42
CA LYS A 88 -10.14 -4.05 -10.80
C LYS A 88 -9.22 -5.03 -10.04
N PRO A 89 -8.05 -5.45 -10.56
CA PRO A 89 -7.15 -6.33 -9.82
C PRO A 89 -6.70 -5.78 -8.46
N TYR A 90 -6.46 -4.47 -8.35
CA TYR A 90 -6.05 -3.83 -7.10
C TYR A 90 -7.24 -3.67 -6.14
N ARG A 91 -8.43 -3.35 -6.66
CA ARG A 91 -9.67 -3.33 -5.85
C ARG A 91 -9.99 -4.70 -5.27
N ASP A 92 -9.91 -5.75 -6.08
CA ASP A 92 -10.11 -7.13 -5.65
C ASP A 92 -9.03 -7.56 -4.63
N TRP A 93 -7.79 -7.09 -4.80
CA TRP A 93 -6.72 -7.33 -3.86
C TRP A 93 -6.99 -6.65 -2.51
N ASN A 94 -7.42 -5.39 -2.51
CA ASN A 94 -7.83 -4.69 -1.29
C ASN A 94 -9.01 -5.42 -0.60
N ASP A 95 -9.95 -5.97 -1.37
CA ASP A 95 -11.04 -6.78 -0.82
C ASP A 95 -10.53 -8.07 -0.14
N ARG A 96 -9.45 -8.68 -0.64
CA ARG A 96 -8.78 -9.80 0.04
C ARG A 96 -7.98 -9.37 1.27
N MET A 97 -7.58 -8.10 1.35
CA MET A 97 -6.84 -7.51 2.48
C MET A 97 -7.76 -6.96 3.58
N MET A 98 -9.07 -7.25 3.56
CA MET A 98 -9.99 -6.83 4.63
C MET A 98 -9.55 -7.22 6.04
N PHE A 99 -8.74 -8.26 6.20
CA PHE A 99 -8.18 -8.61 7.51
C PHE A 99 -7.24 -7.55 8.11
N ILE A 100 -6.60 -6.72 7.28
CA ILE A 100 -5.81 -5.58 7.73
C ILE A 100 -6.75 -4.44 8.13
N PHE A 101 -7.76 -4.17 7.30
CA PHE A 101 -8.69 -3.07 7.52
C PHE A 101 -9.59 -3.31 8.74
N ASN A 102 -10.02 -4.55 8.98
CA ASN A 102 -10.81 -4.93 10.14
C ASN A 102 -10.08 -4.70 11.48
N GLU A 103 -8.75 -4.74 11.46
CA GLU A 103 -7.94 -4.50 12.64
C GLU A 103 -7.47 -3.03 12.75
N SER A 104 -7.70 -2.23 11.71
CA SER A 104 -7.36 -0.80 11.66
C SER A 104 -8.50 0.07 12.16
N ASN A 105 -8.19 1.27 12.63
CA ASN A 105 -9.17 2.32 12.95
C ASN A 105 -8.92 3.63 12.17
N ALA A 106 -7.96 3.62 11.23
CA ALA A 106 -7.72 4.68 10.25
C ALA A 106 -7.03 4.09 9.00
N LEU A 107 -7.17 4.77 7.85
CA LEU A 107 -6.50 4.42 6.60
C LEU A 107 -5.42 5.44 6.25
N TYR A 108 -4.30 4.95 5.70
CA TYR A 108 -3.09 5.75 5.45
C TYR A 108 -2.57 5.57 4.02
N PRO A 109 -3.36 5.92 2.98
CA PRO A 109 -2.94 5.77 1.60
C PRO A 109 -1.77 6.72 1.27
N SER A 110 -0.84 6.27 0.43
CA SER A 110 0.25 7.12 -0.08
C SER A 110 -0.14 7.76 -1.41
N ILE A 111 0.00 9.07 -1.51
CA ILE A 111 -0.32 9.86 -2.73
C ILE A 111 0.91 10.60 -3.28
N TYR A 112 2.10 10.04 -3.09
CA TYR A 112 3.35 10.62 -3.58
C TYR A 112 3.40 10.70 -5.11
N LEU A 113 3.99 11.77 -5.62
CA LEU A 113 3.96 12.13 -7.04
C LEU A 113 5.33 12.02 -7.73
N GLY A 114 6.26 11.27 -7.14
CA GLY A 114 7.66 11.13 -7.57
C GLY A 114 7.87 10.30 -8.84
N PHE A 115 7.03 10.50 -9.85
CA PHE A 115 7.10 9.85 -11.16
C PHE A 115 6.88 10.89 -12.29
N ASN A 116 7.39 10.58 -13.48
CA ASN A 116 7.23 11.44 -14.64
C ASN A 116 5.77 11.38 -15.13
N ALA A 117 5.05 12.50 -15.04
CA ALA A 117 3.65 12.60 -15.38
C ALA A 117 3.24 14.07 -15.57
N THR A 118 2.19 14.30 -16.36
CA THR A 118 1.55 15.62 -16.47
C THR A 118 0.77 15.97 -15.19
N SER A 119 0.42 17.24 -15.01
CA SER A 119 -0.43 17.69 -13.90
C SER A 119 -1.76 16.91 -13.84
N ASP A 120 -2.39 16.71 -14.99
CA ASP A 120 -3.64 15.96 -15.12
C ASP A 120 -3.51 14.49 -14.73
N GLN A 121 -2.41 13.84 -15.12
CA GLN A 121 -2.14 12.47 -14.72
C GLN A 121 -1.93 12.37 -13.20
N ARG A 122 -1.21 13.32 -12.58
CA ARG A 122 -1.04 13.39 -11.13
C ARG A 122 -2.37 13.62 -10.42
N PHE A 123 -3.22 14.52 -10.92
CA PHE A 123 -4.55 14.75 -10.38
C PHE A 123 -5.39 13.47 -10.40
N ARG A 124 -5.42 12.76 -11.54
CA ARG A 124 -6.13 11.48 -11.68
C ARG A 124 -5.57 10.39 -10.77
N TYR A 125 -4.25 10.32 -10.62
CA TYR A 125 -3.59 9.38 -9.70
C TYR A 125 -4.07 9.57 -8.26
N VAL A 126 -4.03 10.82 -7.76
CA VAL A 126 -4.53 11.15 -6.42
C VAL A 126 -6.01 10.82 -6.29
N GLN A 127 -6.83 11.17 -7.29
CA GLN A 127 -8.27 10.85 -7.29
C GLN A 127 -8.51 9.34 -7.17
N ALA A 128 -7.82 8.51 -7.96
CA ALA A 128 -7.97 7.06 -7.92
C ALA A 128 -7.69 6.48 -6.53
N ILE A 129 -6.59 6.91 -5.89
CA ILE A 129 -6.20 6.43 -4.57
C ILE A 129 -7.20 6.88 -3.49
N ILE A 130 -7.62 8.16 -3.52
CA ILE A 130 -8.57 8.69 -2.53
C ILE A 130 -9.95 8.05 -2.69
N ARG A 131 -10.39 7.77 -3.92
CA ARG A 131 -11.65 7.06 -4.16
C ARG A 131 -11.60 5.62 -3.66
N GLU A 132 -10.49 4.92 -3.85
CA GLU A 132 -10.32 3.58 -3.31
C GLU A 132 -10.25 3.57 -1.78
N ALA A 133 -9.56 4.54 -1.18
CA ALA A 133 -9.55 4.74 0.28
C ALA A 133 -10.97 4.97 0.82
N ARG A 134 -11.77 5.81 0.16
CA ARG A 134 -13.19 6.02 0.51
C ARG A 134 -14.01 4.75 0.33
N ARG A 135 -13.81 4.00 -0.76
CA ARG A 135 -14.52 2.74 -1.00
C ARG A 135 -14.27 1.74 0.13
N VAL A 136 -13.02 1.60 0.59
CA VAL A 136 -12.67 0.72 1.71
C VAL A 136 -13.19 1.27 3.04
N ALA A 137 -13.01 2.57 3.31
CA ALA A 137 -13.49 3.21 4.55
C ALA A 137 -15.00 3.05 4.75
N ASN A 138 -15.79 3.19 3.68
CA ASN A 138 -17.25 3.09 3.71
C ASN A 138 -17.77 1.65 3.92
N LYS A 139 -16.89 0.64 4.01
CA LYS A 139 -17.28 -0.71 4.46
C LYS A 139 -17.46 -0.80 5.98
N PHE A 140 -17.07 0.24 6.71
CA PHE A 140 -17.17 0.33 8.17
C PHE A 140 -18.25 1.33 8.57
N SER A 141 -18.81 1.14 9.77
CA SER A 141 -19.80 2.05 10.35
C SER A 141 -19.39 2.40 11.80
N PRO A 142 -19.01 3.67 12.09
CA PRO A 142 -18.81 4.75 11.13
C PRO A 142 -17.67 4.46 10.15
N ALA A 143 -17.65 5.18 9.02
CA ALA A 143 -16.58 5.06 8.04
C ALA A 143 -15.22 5.39 8.67
N LEU A 144 -14.18 4.64 8.31
CA LEU A 144 -12.84 4.87 8.85
C LEU A 144 -12.29 6.24 8.39
N PRO A 145 -11.64 7.01 9.27
CA PRO A 145 -10.96 8.24 8.88
C PRO A 145 -9.77 7.93 7.95
N ILE A 146 -9.50 8.84 7.01
CA ILE A 146 -8.45 8.70 5.99
C ILE A 146 -7.43 9.82 6.18
N TYR A 147 -6.16 9.46 6.38
CA TYR A 147 -5.04 10.38 6.48
C TYR A 147 -4.02 10.07 5.38
N ALA A 148 -4.14 10.77 4.26
CA ALA A 148 -3.27 10.53 3.12
C ALA A 148 -1.84 11.01 3.39
N TYR A 149 -0.86 10.14 3.15
CA TYR A 149 0.54 10.50 3.19
C TYR A 149 0.92 11.21 1.89
N SER A 150 1.39 12.45 2.02
CA SER A 150 1.91 13.28 0.93
C SER A 150 3.36 13.67 1.18
N LYS A 151 4.04 14.10 0.13
CA LYS A 151 5.39 14.68 0.15
C LYS A 151 5.37 15.99 -0.60
N ILE A 152 6.12 16.96 -0.10
CA ILE A 152 6.34 18.24 -0.77
C ILE A 152 7.38 18.12 -1.90
N GLU A 153 8.30 17.16 -1.79
CA GLU A 153 9.33 16.87 -2.78
C GLU A 153 8.91 15.73 -3.73
N TYR A 154 9.22 15.88 -5.01
CA TYR A 154 9.03 14.82 -6.01
C TYR A 154 10.17 13.78 -5.99
N HIS A 155 11.43 14.23 -5.96
CA HIS A 155 12.61 13.36 -6.14
C HIS A 155 13.77 13.65 -5.18
N PRO A 156 13.56 13.61 -3.84
CA PRO A 156 14.57 14.07 -2.90
C PRO A 156 15.86 13.25 -2.84
N GLN A 157 15.85 12.03 -3.38
CA GLN A 157 17.05 11.19 -3.47
C GLN A 157 17.88 11.45 -4.72
N LYS A 158 17.32 12.14 -5.72
CA LYS A 158 17.99 12.44 -7.00
C LYS A 158 18.31 13.92 -7.13
N GLU A 159 17.42 14.76 -6.62
CA GLU A 159 17.47 16.22 -6.70
C GLU A 159 17.43 16.76 -5.27
N ILE A 160 18.57 16.65 -4.58
CA ILE A 160 18.72 17.19 -3.23
C ILE A 160 18.53 18.71 -3.31
N ASP A 161 17.74 19.26 -2.40
CA ASP A 161 17.45 20.69 -2.25
C ASP A 161 16.71 21.39 -3.41
N SER A 162 16.29 20.70 -4.49
CA SER A 162 15.62 21.36 -5.62
C SER A 162 14.32 22.08 -5.23
N PHE A 163 13.65 21.59 -4.20
CA PHE A 163 12.47 22.24 -3.62
C PHE A 163 12.84 23.49 -2.78
N TYR A 164 13.94 23.46 -2.05
CA TYR A 164 14.34 24.52 -1.12
C TYR A 164 15.15 25.64 -1.77
N ASP A 165 15.89 25.36 -2.84
CA ASP A 165 16.81 26.29 -3.49
C ASP A 165 16.11 27.28 -4.46
N THR A 166 14.87 26.98 -4.86
CA THR A 166 14.09 27.94 -5.64
C THR A 166 13.59 29.07 -4.74
N ARG A 167 14.00 30.32 -5.01
CA ARG A 167 13.57 31.57 -4.33
C ARG A 167 12.05 31.82 -4.23
N ILE A 168 11.22 30.90 -4.73
CA ILE A 168 9.75 30.93 -4.71
C ILE A 168 9.17 30.14 -3.52
N SER A 169 9.92 29.20 -2.94
CA SER A 169 9.44 28.35 -1.84
C SER A 169 9.26 29.09 -0.49
N GLN A 170 9.80 30.31 -0.36
CA GLN A 170 9.57 31.17 0.81
C GLN A 170 8.19 31.86 0.84
N ILE A 171 7.42 31.87 -0.25
CA ILE A 171 6.19 32.68 -0.35
C ILE A 171 4.88 31.88 -0.14
N TYR A 172 4.89 30.54 -0.23
CA TYR A 172 3.66 29.74 -0.11
C TYR A 172 3.36 29.16 1.27
N LEU A 173 4.11 29.55 2.31
CA LEU A 173 3.88 29.09 3.69
C LEU A 173 2.95 29.98 4.53
N ILE A 174 2.11 30.83 3.91
CA ILE A 174 1.15 31.66 4.66
C ILE A 174 -0.28 31.34 4.23
N THR A 175 -1.05 30.91 5.24
CA THR A 175 -2.53 30.81 5.35
C THR A 175 -3.25 29.67 4.61
N LEU A 176 -3.47 28.57 5.33
CA LEU A 176 -4.76 27.87 5.34
C LEU A 176 -5.32 27.96 6.76
N GLY A 177 -6.09 29.03 7.00
CA GLY A 177 -7.08 29.12 8.07
C GLY A 177 -8.47 29.03 7.47
#